data_AF-A0A2K3PR60-F1
#
_entry.id   AF-A0A2K3PR60-F1
#
_cell.length_a   1.000
_cell.length_b   1.000
_cell.length_c   1.000
_cell.angle_alpha   90.00
_cell.angle_beta   90.00
_cell.angle_gamma   90.00
#
_symmetry.space_group_name_H-M   'P 1'
#
loop_
_entity.id
_entity.type
_entity.pdbx_description
1 polymer ?
#
loop_
_entity_poly.entity_id
_entity_poly.type
_entity_poly.pdbx_seq_one_letter_code
_entity_poly.pdbx_strand_id
1 'polypeptide(L)' 'MDSLDQMMDDGTTYQAEPQKPAWCERKQAVVQEELRRMNQLPAKSTYVAHRLKRTESQEKELELLFAGLSL' A
#
# COMPACT_ATOMS: atom_id res chain seq x y z
N MET A 1 48.20 0.39 -5.74
CA MET A 1 47.88 0.62 -7.15
C MET A 1 47.78 -0.77 -7.74
N ASP A 2 46.61 -1.41 -7.82
CA ASP A 2 45.30 -0.85 -8.14
C ASP A 2 44.17 -1.42 -7.29
N SER A 3 43.71 -0.56 -6.37
CA SER A 3 42.36 -0.56 -5.80
C SER A 3 41.45 0.04 -6.87
N LEU A 4 40.45 -0.70 -7.38
CA LEU A 4 39.05 -0.24 -7.45
C LEU A 4 38.08 -1.16 -8.20
N ASP A 5 38.50 -2.29 -8.79
CA ASP A 5 37.61 -2.95 -9.76
C ASP A 5 36.75 -4.10 -9.21
N GLN A 6 36.67 -4.28 -7.89
CA GLN A 6 35.94 -5.42 -7.30
C GLN A 6 34.97 -4.99 -6.20
N MET A 7 34.04 -4.08 -6.48
CA MET A 7 32.91 -3.86 -5.57
C MET A 7 31.62 -3.29 -6.20
N MET A 8 31.50 -3.25 -7.52
CA MET A 8 30.23 -2.97 -8.21
C MET A 8 29.77 -4.21 -9.01
N ASP A 9 29.47 -5.27 -8.29
CA ASP A 9 28.57 -6.35 -8.73
C ASP A 9 27.43 -6.35 -7.70
N ASP A 10 26.53 -5.38 -7.79
CA ASP A 10 25.28 -5.46 -8.54
C ASP A 10 24.55 -6.79 -8.35
N GLY A 11 24.31 -7.13 -7.08
CA GLY A 11 23.62 -8.38 -6.75
C GLY A 11 22.90 -8.40 -5.41
N THR A 12 22.95 -7.34 -4.60
CA THR A 12 21.95 -7.16 -3.54
C THR A 12 20.67 -6.63 -4.17
N THR A 13 20.07 -7.50 -4.99
CA THR A 13 18.63 -7.64 -5.01
C THR A 13 18.23 -7.59 -3.55
N TYR A 14 17.55 -6.51 -3.15
CA TYR A 14 16.71 -6.56 -1.97
C TYR A 14 15.72 -7.69 -2.27
N GLN A 15 16.11 -8.92 -1.94
CA GLN A 15 15.19 -10.01 -1.74
C GLN A 15 14.39 -9.56 -0.53
N ALA A 16 13.37 -8.74 -0.82
CA ALA A 16 12.18 -8.72 0.00
C ALA A 16 11.66 -10.15 -0.09
N GLU A 17 12.17 -10.98 0.83
CA GLU A 17 11.65 -12.29 1.15
C GLU A 17 10.13 -12.26 0.98
N PRO A 18 9.53 -13.18 0.22
CA PRO A 18 8.09 -13.27 0.01
C PRO A 18 7.30 -13.42 1.32
N GLN A 19 7.11 -12.34 2.09
CA GLN A 19 6.17 -12.28 3.21
C GLN A 19 4.74 -12.19 2.64
N LYS A 20 4.33 -13.20 1.87
CA LYS A 20 3.17 -13.11 0.98
C LYS A 20 1.81 -13.35 1.67
N PRO A 21 1.63 -14.26 2.66
CA PRO A 21 0.32 -14.46 3.28
C PRO A 21 0.07 -13.53 4.49
N ALA A 22 0.99 -13.54 5.45
CA ALA A 22 0.82 -12.85 6.74
C ALA A 22 0.72 -11.32 6.61
N TRP A 23 1.33 -10.73 5.57
CA TRP A 23 1.26 -9.30 5.31
C TRP A 23 -0.11 -8.87 4.80
N CYS A 24 -0.73 -9.68 3.93
CA CYS A 24 -2.07 -9.43 3.41
C CYS A 24 -3.12 -9.57 4.53
N GLU A 25 -3.02 -10.61 5.35
CA GLU A 25 -3.90 -10.83 6.50
C GLU A 25 -3.80 -9.70 7.53
N ARG A 26 -2.57 -9.29 7.87
CA ARG A 26 -2.34 -8.16 8.80
C ARG A 26 -2.95 -6.86 8.26
N LYS A 27 -2.74 -6.57 6.98
CA LYS A 27 -3.34 -5.39 6.34
C LYS A 27 -4.87 -5.45 6.38
N GLN A 28 -5.45 -6.62 6.12
CA GLN A 28 -6.90 -6.80 6.17
C GLN A 28 -7.46 -6.59 7.58
N ALA A 29 -6.78 -7.09 8.62
CA ALA A 29 -7.17 -6.87 10.01
C ALA A 29 -7.14 -5.36 10.38
N VAL A 30 -6.13 -4.63 9.93
CA VAL A 30 -6.02 -3.17 10.17
C VAL A 30 -7.15 -2.41 9.48
N VAL A 31 -7.49 -2.77 8.24
CA VAL A 31 -8.61 -2.17 7.50
C VAL A 31 -9.94 -2.44 8.19
N GLN A 32 -10.18 -3.68 8.63
CA GLN A 32 -11.41 -4.05 9.34
C GLN A 32 -11.55 -3.30 10.68
N GLU A 33 -10.47 -3.15 11.43
CA GLU A 33 -10.47 -2.37 12.67
C GLU A 33 -10.80 -0.90 12.40
N GLU A 34 -10.22 -0.32 11.35
CA GLU A 34 -10.50 1.05 10.94
C GLU A 34 -11.97 1.24 10.55
N LEU A 35 -12.55 0.33 9.75
CA LEU A 35 -13.97 0.36 9.40
C LEU A 35 -14.85 0.25 10.65
N ARG A 36 -14.51 -0.63 11.60
CA ARG A 36 -15.27 -0.76 12.85
C ARG A 36 -15.21 0.53 13.67
N ARG A 37 -14.05 1.19 13.73
CA ARG A 37 -13.92 2.50 14.39
C ARG A 37 -14.75 3.56 13.69
N MET A 38 -14.67 3.66 12.36
CA MET A 38 -15.44 4.61 11.57
C MET A 38 -16.95 4.43 11.74
N ASN A 39 -17.45 3.20 11.77
CA ASN A 39 -18.87 2.89 11.93
C ASN A 39 -19.43 3.27 13.31
N GLN A 40 -18.58 3.42 14.32
CA GLN A 40 -18.98 3.90 15.64
C GLN A 40 -19.01 5.44 15.73
N LEU A 41 -18.45 6.13 14.73
CA LEU A 41 -18.45 7.59 14.71
C LEU A 41 -19.80 8.12 14.20
N PRO A 42 -20.22 9.31 14.65
CA PRO A 42 -21.39 9.96 14.09
C PRO A 42 -21.23 10.19 12.57
N ALA A 43 -22.29 9.97 11.78
CA ALA A 43 -22.27 10.11 10.32
C ALA A 43 -21.79 11.47 9.78
N LYS A 44 -21.84 12.52 10.62
CA LYS A 44 -21.41 13.90 10.34
C LYS A 44 -19.99 14.20 10.84
N SER A 45 -19.25 13.16 11.22
CA SER A 45 -17.86 13.30 11.64
C SER A 45 -17.00 13.73 10.45
N THR A 46 -16.27 14.83 10.62
CA THR A 46 -15.30 15.33 9.64
C THR A 46 -14.28 14.27 9.25
N TYR A 47 -13.88 13.41 10.21
CA TYR A 47 -12.95 12.31 9.95
C TYR A 47 -13.51 11.30 8.94
N VAL A 48 -14.75 10.86 9.13
CA VAL A 48 -15.41 9.88 8.25
C VAL A 48 -15.52 10.45 6.84
N ALA A 49 -16.01 11.69 6.71
CA ALA A 49 -16.15 12.37 5.42
C ALA A 49 -14.80 12.57 4.71
N HIS A 50 -13.76 12.98 5.43
CA HIS A 50 -12.42 13.13 4.87
C HIS A 50 -11.83 11.79 4.42
N ARG A 51 -12.04 10.72 5.21
CA ARG A 51 -11.52 9.38 4.91
C ARG A 51 -12.16 8.79 3.65
N LEU A 52 -13.48 8.92 3.51
CA LEU A 52 -14.23 8.48 2.32
C LEU A 52 -13.68 9.13 1.04
N LYS A 53 -13.55 10.46 1.02
CA LYS A 53 -13.00 11.20 -0.13
C LYS A 53 -11.60 10.73 -0.53
N ARG A 54 -10.76 10.40 0.44
CA ARG A 54 -9.42 9.88 0.17
C ARG A 54 -9.47 8.49 -0.47
N THR A 55 -10.36 7.62 0.01
CA THR A 55 -10.55 6.29 -0.60
C THR A 55 -11.06 6.39 -2.03
N GLU A 56 -12.04 7.25 -2.31
CA GLU A 56 -12.56 7.48 -3.67
C GLU A 56 -11.46 7.98 -4.63
N SER A 57 -10.62 8.93 -4.19
CA SER A 57 -9.49 9.41 -5.00
C SER A 57 -8.48 8.29 -5.30
N GLN A 58 -8.18 7.46 -4.30
CA GLN A 58 -7.26 6.33 -4.45
C GLN A 58 -7.81 5.27 -5.40
N GLU A 59 -9.10 4.96 -5.33
CA GLU A 59 -9.76 4.01 -6.23
C GLU A 59 -9.72 4.50 -7.68
N LYS A 60 -9.98 5.79 -7.92
CA LYS A 60 -9.88 6.39 -9.25
C LYS A 60 -8.46 6.37 -9.82
N GLU A 61 -7.47 6.68 -9.00
CA GLU A 61 -6.06 6.57 -9.40
C GLU A 61 -5.69 5.13 -9.75
N LEU A 62 -6.12 4.16 -8.95
CA LEU A 62 -5.89 2.74 -9.21
C LEU A 62 -6.56 2.29 -10.52
N GLU A 63 -7.81 2.70 -10.76
CA GLU A 63 -8.53 2.40 -12.01
C GLU A 63 -7.77 2.94 -13.23
N LEU A 64 -7.26 4.17 -13.15
CA LEU A 64 -6.46 4.76 -14.23
C LEU A 64 -5.16 3.98 -14.47
N LEU A 65 -4.49 3.53 -13.40
CA LEU A 65 -3.29 2.70 -13.50
C LEU A 65 -3.60 1.35 -14.15
N PHE A 66 -4.69 0.68 -13.77
CA PHE A 66 -5.08 -0.61 -14.35
C PHE A 66 -5.53 -0.49 -15.81
N ALA A 67 -6.24 0.59 -16.17
CA ALA A 67 -6.63 0.85 -17.55
C ALA A 67 -5.41 1.03 -18.47
N GLY A 68 -4.34 1.65 -17.97
CA GLY A 68 -3.07 1.79 -18.71
C GLY A 68 -2.25 0.49 -18.81
N LEU A 69 -2.50 -0.49 -17.94
CA LEU A 69 -1.81 -1.78 -17.91
C LEU A 69 -2.55 -2.89 -18.68
N SER A 70 -3.78 -2.65 -19.14
CA SER A 70 -4.64 -3.66 -19.78
C SER A 70 -4.46 -3.78 -21.30
N LEU A 71 -3.22 -3.64 -21.83
CA LEU A 71 -2.92 -3.76 -23.26
C LEU A 71 -2.46 -5.16 -23.67
#